data_AF-A0A4U0XXH0-F1
#
_entry.id   AF-A0A4U0XXH0-F1
#
_cell.length_a   1.000
_cell.length_b   1.000
_cell.length_c   1.000
_cell.angle_alpha   90.00
_cell.angle_beta   90.00
_cell.angle_gamma   90.00
#
_symmetry.space_group_name_H-M   'P 1'
#
loop_
_entity.id
_entity.type
_entity.pdbx_description
1 polymer ?
#
loop_
_entity_poly.entity_id
_entity_poly.type
_entity_poly.pdbx_seq_one_letter_code
_entity_poly.pdbx_strand_id
1 'polypeptide(L)'
;MEPQSDTMSTSDLSELSSAYYDEPTRNTTPSSLAPKSPTPKPLLARYLRKKKTRVQRAHKLWSHARPAQEGEDTKDRFSHKMWYCALDKSCEYEGTSTLKNARKHLLDTHRIHCVEDDSLRKKAIQQSVDTLFSKQERKSQVEPEEKTIRLLTATARGRE
;
A
#
# COMPACT_ATOMS: atom_id res chain seq x y z
N MET A 1 -54.94 -7.61 -13.54
CA MET A 1 -54.37 -8.89 -14.04
C MET A 1 -53.83 -8.56 -15.42
N GLU A 2 -52.53 -8.51 -15.70
CA GLU A 2 -51.39 -9.30 -15.25
C GLU A 2 -50.09 -8.44 -15.11
N PRO A 3 -49.08 -8.91 -14.37
CA PRO A 3 -47.78 -8.24 -14.23
C PRO A 3 -46.73 -8.80 -15.22
N GLN A 4 -45.89 -7.94 -15.81
CA GLN A 4 -44.67 -8.40 -16.52
C GLN A 4 -43.44 -8.09 -15.66
N SER A 5 -42.80 -9.16 -15.22
CA SER A 5 -41.56 -9.19 -14.46
C SER A 5 -40.42 -9.58 -15.39
N ASP A 6 -39.53 -8.63 -15.71
CA ASP A 6 -38.27 -8.95 -16.39
C ASP A 6 -37.18 -9.19 -15.34
N THR A 7 -36.81 -10.46 -15.23
CA THR A 7 -35.69 -10.96 -14.44
C THR A 7 -34.39 -10.70 -15.20
N MET A 8 -33.61 -9.69 -14.79
CA MET A 8 -32.22 -9.58 -15.26
C MET A 8 -31.36 -10.64 -14.57
N SER A 9 -30.89 -11.57 -15.40
CA SER A 9 -29.99 -12.67 -15.10
C SER A 9 -28.67 -12.19 -14.48
N THR A 10 -28.46 -12.48 -13.19
CA THR A 10 -27.19 -12.27 -12.48
C THR A 10 -26.50 -13.62 -12.30
N SER A 11 -25.75 -14.09 -13.30
CA SER A 11 -24.99 -15.34 -13.17
C SER A 11 -23.84 -15.37 -14.16
N ASP A 12 -22.70 -14.74 -13.82
CA ASP A 12 -21.42 -15.11 -14.45
C ASP A 12 -20.17 -14.72 -13.64
N LEU A 13 -20.20 -14.86 -12.31
CA LEU A 13 -19.01 -14.59 -11.47
C LEU A 13 -18.69 -15.70 -10.45
N SER A 14 -19.29 -16.87 -10.59
CA SER A 14 -19.17 -17.94 -9.57
C SER A 14 -18.12 -19.02 -9.87
N GLU A 15 -17.45 -19.00 -11.03
CA GLU A 15 -16.57 -20.11 -11.44
C GLU A 15 -15.07 -19.95 -11.09
N LEU A 16 -14.63 -18.85 -10.50
CA LEU A 16 -13.19 -18.62 -10.27
C LEU A 16 -12.66 -18.95 -8.86
N SER A 17 -13.46 -19.52 -7.96
CA SER A 17 -13.05 -19.65 -6.54
C SER A 17 -12.63 -21.04 -6.04
N SER A 18 -12.63 -22.10 -6.86
CA SER A 18 -12.57 -23.46 -6.29
C SER A 18 -11.43 -24.39 -6.73
N ALA A 19 -10.33 -23.86 -7.30
CA ALA A 19 -9.20 -24.69 -7.74
C ALA A 19 -7.90 -24.50 -6.92
N TYR A 20 -7.95 -23.90 -5.72
CA TYR A 20 -6.73 -23.58 -4.96
C TYR A 20 -6.42 -24.52 -3.77
N TYR A 21 -7.29 -25.46 -3.43
CA TYR A 21 -7.06 -26.37 -2.31
C TYR A 21 -7.37 -27.81 -2.66
N ASP A 22 -6.42 -28.48 -3.33
CA ASP A 22 -6.33 -29.92 -3.23
C ASP A 22 -4.87 -30.34 -3.10
N GLU A 23 -4.53 -30.81 -1.91
CA GLU A 23 -3.31 -31.56 -1.58
C GLU A 23 -3.84 -32.84 -0.92
N PRO A 24 -3.35 -34.03 -1.31
CA PRO A 24 -2.66 -34.78 -0.28
C PRO A 24 -1.47 -35.61 -0.77
N THR A 25 -0.34 -35.43 -0.09
CA THR A 25 0.72 -36.38 0.32
C THR A 25 0.61 -37.88 -0.08
N ARG A 26 1.74 -38.47 -0.51
CA ARG A 26 2.41 -39.69 0.08
C ARG A 26 3.63 -40.22 -0.70
N ASN A 27 4.79 -40.13 -0.05
CA ASN A 27 5.99 -41.01 0.06
C ASN A 27 6.29 -42.12 -0.97
N THR A 28 7.58 -42.28 -1.37
CA THR A 28 8.45 -43.47 -1.12
C THR A 28 9.87 -43.32 -1.73
N THR A 29 10.89 -43.58 -0.89
CA THR A 29 12.38 -43.60 -1.04
C THR A 29 12.92 -44.68 -2.02
N PRO A 30 14.20 -44.65 -2.52
CA PRO A 30 15.40 -44.89 -1.69
C PRO A 30 16.75 -44.22 -2.08
N SER A 31 17.58 -44.07 -1.04
CA SER A 31 19.05 -44.27 -0.96
C SER A 31 19.99 -43.80 -2.09
N SER A 32 20.89 -42.86 -1.78
CA SER A 32 22.29 -42.96 -2.22
C SER A 32 23.21 -42.11 -1.33
N LEU A 33 24.16 -42.79 -0.67
CA LEU A 33 25.19 -42.22 0.19
C LEU A 33 26.29 -41.57 -0.66
N ALA A 34 26.52 -40.27 -0.49
CA ALA A 34 27.74 -39.62 -0.98
C ALA A 34 28.20 -38.55 0.03
N PRO A 35 29.49 -38.54 0.45
CA PRO A 35 30.00 -37.58 1.42
C PRO A 35 30.25 -36.24 0.73
N LYS A 36 29.41 -35.24 0.99
CA LYS A 36 29.61 -33.89 0.46
C LYS A 36 30.38 -33.05 1.49
N SER A 37 31.64 -32.81 1.14
CA SER A 37 32.55 -31.78 1.61
C SER A 37 31.87 -30.54 2.24
N PRO A 38 32.39 -30.00 3.36
CA PRO A 38 31.83 -28.81 3.99
C PRO A 38 32.14 -27.59 3.11
N THR A 39 31.20 -27.22 2.27
CA THR A 39 31.25 -25.95 1.53
C THR A 39 31.14 -24.80 2.54
N PRO A 40 32.07 -23.81 2.50
CA PRO A 40 31.99 -22.65 3.38
C PRO A 40 30.74 -21.84 2.99
N LYS A 41 29.78 -21.78 3.90
CA LYS A 41 28.55 -20.99 3.75
C LYS A 41 28.96 -19.53 3.43
N PRO A 42 28.44 -18.90 2.36
CA PRO A 42 28.84 -17.56 2.00
C PRO A 42 28.47 -16.58 3.12
N LEU A 43 29.48 -15.97 3.74
CA LEU A 43 29.33 -14.92 4.77
C LEU A 43 28.47 -13.73 4.29
N LEU A 44 28.27 -13.62 2.97
CA LEU A 44 27.36 -12.65 2.32
C LEU A 44 25.90 -12.80 2.75
N ALA A 45 25.42 -14.01 3.04
CA ALA A 45 24.03 -14.21 3.47
C ALA A 45 23.72 -13.56 4.83
N ARG A 46 24.75 -13.32 5.66
CA ARG A 46 24.61 -12.62 6.95
C ARG A 46 24.66 -11.10 6.78
N TYR A 47 25.45 -10.60 5.84
CA TYR A 47 25.55 -9.16 5.53
C TYR A 47 24.31 -8.60 4.82
N LEU A 48 23.58 -9.43 4.07
CA LEU A 48 22.36 -9.03 3.37
C LEU A 48 21.10 -9.04 4.24
N ARG A 49 21.19 -9.45 5.51
CA ARG A 49 20.16 -9.15 6.52
C ARG A 49 20.30 -7.70 6.98
N LYS A 50 20.26 -6.75 6.03
CA LYS A 50 19.91 -5.37 6.34
C LYS A 50 18.59 -5.46 7.08
N LYS A 51 18.63 -5.22 8.40
CA LYS A 51 17.44 -4.96 9.21
C LYS A 51 16.59 -4.04 8.36
N LYS A 52 15.41 -4.51 7.97
CA LYS A 52 14.43 -3.73 7.20
C LYS A 52 14.08 -2.57 8.11
N THR A 53 14.89 -1.51 8.05
CA THR A 53 14.69 -0.29 8.81
C THR A 53 13.39 0.22 8.28
N ARG A 54 12.31 -0.02 9.04
CA ARG A 54 11.02 0.58 8.80
C ARG A 54 11.33 2.06 8.74
N VAL A 55 11.33 2.61 7.52
CA VAL A 55 11.47 4.05 7.30
C VAL A 55 10.49 4.66 8.28
N GLN A 56 11.00 5.43 9.24
CA GLN A 56 10.21 6.06 10.28
C GLN A 56 9.27 7.04 9.58
N ARG A 57 8.12 6.54 9.15
CA ARG A 57 7.01 7.36 8.67
C ARG A 57 6.72 8.27 9.86
N ALA A 58 6.92 9.57 9.67
CA ALA A 58 6.88 10.61 10.70
C ALA A 58 8.23 11.01 11.37
N HIS A 59 9.34 11.05 10.63
CA HIS A 59 10.59 11.69 11.13
C HIS A 59 10.34 13.11 11.67
N LYS A 60 9.52 13.92 10.98
CA LYS A 60 9.11 15.27 11.42
C LYS A 60 8.32 15.26 12.74
N LEU A 61 7.53 14.23 13.00
CA LEU A 61 6.77 14.13 14.25
C LEU A 61 7.68 13.79 15.42
N TRP A 62 8.64 12.88 15.21
CA TRP A 62 9.59 12.48 16.24
C TRP A 62 10.66 13.53 16.54
N SER A 63 10.93 14.48 15.62
CA SER A 63 11.81 15.63 15.92
C SER A 63 11.20 16.62 16.91
N HIS A 64 9.87 16.60 17.10
CA HIS A 64 9.18 17.37 18.13
C HIS A 64 8.92 16.55 19.41
N ALA A 65 9.53 15.37 19.52
CA ALA A 65 9.38 14.50 20.67
C ALA A 65 10.52 14.69 21.68
N ARG A 66 10.21 14.64 22.97
CA ARG A 66 11.20 14.56 24.06
C ARG A 66 11.28 13.12 24.61
N PRO A 67 12.36 12.75 25.29
CA PRO A 67 12.39 11.53 26.09
C PRO A 67 11.38 11.61 27.24
N ALA A 68 10.96 10.44 27.71
CA ALA A 68 10.18 10.30 28.94
C ALA A 68 10.98 10.86 30.13
N GLN A 69 10.30 11.57 31.03
CA GLN A 69 10.83 12.07 32.28
C GLN A 69 10.64 11.06 33.41
N GLU A 70 11.16 11.37 34.59
CA GLU A 70 11.03 10.51 35.77
C GLU A 70 9.54 10.36 36.15
N GLY A 71 9.08 9.10 36.22
CA GLY A 71 7.67 8.77 36.44
C GLY A 71 6.83 8.61 35.17
N GLU A 72 7.37 8.91 33.99
CA GLU A 72 6.71 8.68 32.70
C GLU A 72 7.15 7.35 32.05
N ASP A 73 6.19 6.67 31.42
CA ASP A 73 6.46 5.41 30.73
C ASP A 73 7.16 5.63 29.39
N THR A 74 8.24 4.91 29.13
CA THR A 74 8.89 4.93 27.80
C THR A 74 8.11 4.15 26.75
N LYS A 75 7.27 3.19 27.17
CA LYS A 75 6.48 2.32 26.32
C LYS A 75 5.10 2.07 26.89
N ASP A 76 4.11 1.88 26.02
CA ASP A 76 2.77 1.47 26.43
C ASP A 76 2.71 -0.04 26.80
N ARG A 77 1.52 -0.49 27.22
CA ARG A 77 1.23 -1.90 27.57
C ARG A 77 1.52 -2.88 26.44
N PHE A 78 1.54 -2.43 25.19
CA PHE A 78 1.82 -3.22 23.99
C PHE A 78 3.26 -3.05 23.49
N SER A 79 4.15 -2.48 24.31
CA SER A 79 5.54 -2.19 23.97
C SER A 79 5.74 -1.19 22.81
N HIS A 80 4.73 -0.38 22.49
CA HIS A 80 4.91 0.74 21.56
C HIS A 80 5.61 1.89 22.25
N LYS A 81 6.48 2.59 21.51
CA LYS A 81 7.21 3.76 22.04
C LYS A 81 6.23 4.90 22.32
N MET A 82 6.32 5.48 23.52
CA MET A 82 5.57 6.68 23.88
C MET A 82 6.19 7.93 23.24
N TRP A 83 5.32 8.87 22.85
CA TRP A 83 5.67 10.18 22.30
C TRP A 83 5.26 11.26 23.30
N TYR A 84 6.20 12.13 23.67
CA TYR A 84 6.00 13.26 24.58
C TYR A 84 6.37 14.54 23.85
N CYS A 85 5.62 15.63 24.04
CA CYS A 85 5.89 16.89 23.35
C CYS A 85 7.17 17.56 23.91
N ALA A 86 8.05 18.03 23.01
CA ALA A 86 9.28 18.74 23.35
C ALA A 86 9.19 20.27 23.23
N LEU A 87 8.08 20.81 22.71
CA LEU A 87 8.04 22.20 22.25
C LEU A 87 7.95 23.20 23.39
N ASP A 88 7.14 22.91 24.42
CA ASP A 88 6.97 23.79 25.57
C ASP A 88 7.20 23.02 26.87
N LYS A 89 7.94 23.64 27.80
CA LYS A 89 8.16 23.07 29.15
C LYS A 89 6.88 23.04 29.98
N SER A 90 5.91 23.89 29.66
CA SER A 90 4.57 23.95 30.27
C SER A 90 3.56 23.10 29.50
N CYS A 91 3.98 22.28 28.53
CA CYS A 91 3.08 21.40 27.83
C CYS A 91 2.67 20.25 28.76
N GLU A 92 1.49 20.36 29.36
CA GLU A 92 0.86 19.34 30.21
C GLU A 92 0.29 18.16 29.39
N TYR A 93 0.70 18.01 28.14
CA TYR A 93 0.20 16.94 27.29
C TYR A 93 0.69 15.58 27.79
N GLU A 94 -0.25 14.77 28.29
CA GLU A 94 -0.03 13.37 28.61
C GLU A 94 0.41 12.63 27.34
N GLY A 95 1.64 12.11 27.36
CA GLY A 95 2.23 11.47 26.19
C GLY A 95 1.37 10.35 25.60
N THR A 96 1.60 10.04 24.32
CA THR A 96 0.77 9.09 23.56
C THR A 96 1.62 8.09 22.80
N SER A 97 1.19 6.83 22.71
CA SER A 97 1.80 5.85 21.80
C SER A 97 1.28 5.97 20.36
N THR A 98 0.19 6.72 20.15
CA THR A 98 -0.47 6.84 18.85
C THR A 98 -0.03 8.10 18.10
N LEU A 99 0.64 7.92 16.95
CA LEU A 99 1.14 9.03 16.14
C LEU A 99 0.05 9.98 15.60
N LYS A 100 -1.18 9.49 15.43
CA LYS A 100 -2.32 10.33 15.04
C LYS A 100 -2.65 11.37 16.11
N ASN A 101 -2.63 10.97 17.38
CA ASN A 101 -2.90 11.87 18.50
C ASN A 101 -1.77 12.88 18.67
N ALA A 102 -0.52 12.45 18.53
CA ALA A 102 0.63 13.35 18.54
C ALA A 102 0.55 14.41 17.43
N ARG A 103 0.18 14.02 16.19
CA ARG A 103 -0.03 14.97 15.09
C ARG A 103 -1.15 15.96 15.38
N LYS A 104 -2.27 15.48 15.93
CA LYS A 104 -3.39 16.33 16.32
C LYS A 104 -2.95 17.36 17.37
N HIS A 105 -2.22 16.93 18.39
CA HIS A 105 -1.69 17.81 19.43
C HIS A 105 -0.75 18.88 18.84
N LEU A 106 0.20 18.49 17.97
CA LEU A 106 1.07 19.44 17.29
C LEU A 106 0.29 20.47 16.48
N LEU A 107 -0.79 20.05 15.81
CA LEU A 107 -1.62 20.94 15.01
C LEU A 107 -2.48 21.88 15.88
N ASP A 108 -3.12 21.35 16.92
CA ASP A 108 -4.08 22.09 17.73
C ASP A 108 -3.38 23.06 18.70
N THR A 109 -2.32 22.58 19.36
CA THR A 109 -1.61 23.33 20.41
C THR A 109 -0.49 24.18 19.83
N HIS A 110 0.31 23.64 18.91
CA HIS A 110 1.51 24.32 18.40
C HIS A 110 1.36 24.83 16.96
N ARG A 111 0.20 24.60 16.31
CA ARG A 111 -0.05 24.97 14.90
C ARG A 111 0.96 24.37 13.91
N ILE A 112 1.59 23.25 14.28
CA ILE A 112 2.56 22.54 13.45
C ILE A 112 1.84 21.42 12.69
N HIS A 113 1.82 21.55 11.37
CA HIS A 113 1.22 20.54 10.50
C HIS A 113 2.24 19.46 10.11
N CYS A 114 2.14 18.30 10.76
CA CYS A 114 2.95 17.13 10.43
C CYS A 114 2.17 16.19 9.49
N VAL A 115 2.42 16.30 8.18
CA VAL A 115 1.85 15.42 7.16
C VAL A 115 2.56 14.06 7.20
N GLU A 116 1.79 12.96 7.14
CA GLU A 116 2.36 11.64 6.91
C GLU A 116 2.86 11.55 5.47
N ASP A 117 4.13 11.18 5.29
CA ASP A 117 4.60 10.78 3.98
C ASP A 117 3.79 9.56 3.53
N ASP A 118 3.04 9.72 2.44
CA ASP A 118 2.28 8.63 1.84
C ASP A 118 3.19 7.43 1.64
N SER A 119 2.70 6.26 2.05
CA SER A 119 3.46 5.03 1.85
C SER A 119 3.78 4.85 0.37
N LEU A 120 4.97 4.32 0.06
CA LEU A 120 5.35 4.00 -1.33
C LEU A 120 4.28 3.17 -2.05
N ARG A 121 3.59 2.27 -1.34
CA ARG A 121 2.46 1.50 -1.86
C ARG A 121 1.29 2.38 -2.28
N LYS A 122 0.88 3.34 -1.43
CA LYS A 122 -0.22 4.26 -1.74
C LYS A 122 0.13 5.17 -2.92
N LYS A 123 1.37 5.67 -2.97
CA LYS A 123 1.86 6.43 -4.14
C LYS A 123 1.85 5.59 -5.42
N ALA A 124 2.31 4.35 -5.37
CA ALA A 124 2.30 3.46 -6.52
C ALA A 124 0.88 3.11 -7.01
N ILE A 125 -0.05 2.87 -6.08
CA ILE A 125 -1.46 2.66 -6.43
C ILE A 125 -2.04 3.91 -7.09
N GLN A 126 -1.82 5.09 -6.50
CA GLN A 126 -2.31 6.35 -7.07
C GLN A 126 -1.75 6.58 -8.48
N GLN A 127 -0.44 6.39 -8.67
CA GLN A 127 0.20 6.50 -9.98
C GLN A 127 -0.38 5.52 -11.00
N SER A 128 -0.68 4.28 -10.59
CA SER A 128 -1.32 3.29 -11.45
C SER A 128 -2.72 3.74 -11.89
N VAL A 129 -3.52 4.23 -10.95
CA VAL A 129 -4.87 4.76 -11.19
C VAL A 129 -4.82 5.97 -12.13
N ASP A 130 -3.94 6.93 -11.86
CA ASP A 130 -3.77 8.13 -12.70
C ASP A 130 -3.34 7.74 -14.12
N THR A 131 -2.49 6.71 -14.25
CA THR A 131 -2.05 6.19 -15.56
C THR A 131 -3.21 5.54 -16.32
N LEU A 132 -4.09 4.81 -15.64
CA LEU A 132 -5.28 4.21 -16.26
C LEU A 132 -6.24 5.28 -16.79
N PHE A 133 -6.56 6.29 -15.95
CA PHE A 133 -7.43 7.38 -16.36
C PHE A 133 -6.82 8.22 -17.50
N SER A 134 -5.51 8.52 -17.43
CA SER A 134 -4.81 9.24 -18.50
C SER A 134 -4.83 8.47 -19.83
N LYS A 135 -4.73 7.13 -19.78
CA LYS A 135 -4.85 6.29 -20.99
C LYS A 135 -6.27 6.29 -21.55
N GLN A 136 -7.28 6.30 -20.69
CA GLN A 136 -8.68 6.34 -21.10
C GLN A 136 -9.04 7.69 -21.73
N GLU A 137 -8.57 8.79 -21.14
CA GLU A 137 -8.75 10.13 -21.69
C GLU A 137 -8.17 10.26 -23.11
N ARG A 138 -6.93 9.79 -23.30
CA ARG A 138 -6.29 9.75 -24.63
C ARG A 138 -7.09 8.92 -25.64
N LYS A 139 -7.59 7.75 -25.24
CA LYS A 139 -8.42 6.91 -26.11
C LYS A 139 -9.74 7.59 -26.48
N SER A 140 -10.38 8.28 -25.53
CA SER A 140 -11.61 9.02 -25.78
C SER A 140 -11.43 10.25 -26.69
N GLN A 141 -10.22 10.82 -26.76
CA GLN A 141 -9.90 11.93 -27.65
C GLN A 141 -9.51 11.49 -29.07
N VAL A 142 -8.85 10.32 -29.22
CA VAL A 142 -8.43 9.80 -30.54
C VAL A 142 -9.59 9.14 -31.31
N GLU A 143 -10.50 8.43 -30.62
CA GLU A 143 -11.66 7.78 -31.23
C GLU A 143 -12.61 8.71 -32.05
N PRO A 144 -12.96 9.93 -31.61
CA PRO A 144 -13.79 10.84 -32.42
C PRO A 144 -13.03 11.40 -33.62
N GLU A 145 -11.71 11.59 -33.50
CA GLU A 145 -10.87 12.12 -34.58
C GLU A 145 -10.67 11.09 -35.69
N GLU A 146 -10.44 9.82 -35.36
CA GLU A 146 -10.35 8.74 -36.35
C GLU A 146 -11.69 8.46 -37.04
N LYS A 147 -12.81 8.52 -36.31
CA LYS A 147 -14.15 8.33 -36.89
C LYS A 147 -14.53 9.46 -37.84
N THR A 148 -14.21 10.70 -37.51
CA THR A 148 -14.46 11.86 -38.38
C THR A 148 -13.58 11.79 -39.63
N ILE A 149 -12.30 11.47 -39.52
CA ILE A 149 -11.41 11.28 -40.68
C ILE A 149 -11.91 10.15 -41.59
N ARG A 150 -12.35 9.01 -41.04
CA ARG A 150 -12.91 7.88 -41.81
C ARG A 150 -14.22 8.23 -42.51
N LEU A 151 -15.11 8.99 -41.86
CA LEU A 151 -16.37 9.45 -42.46
C LEU A 151 -16.13 10.46 -43.59
N LEU A 152 -15.19 11.38 -43.41
CA LEU A 152 -14.81 12.36 -44.44
C LEU A 152 -14.14 11.69 -45.65
N THR A 153 -13.30 10.68 -45.43
CA THR A 153 -12.69 9.91 -46.53
C THR A 153 -13.68 8.98 -47.25
N ALA A 154 -14.67 8.43 -46.55
CA ALA A 154 -15.72 7.61 -47.16
C ALA A 154 -16.68 8.45 -48.04
N THR A 155 -17.03 9.66 -47.61
CA THR A 155 -17.90 10.58 -48.38
C THR A 155 -17.20 11.18 -49.59
N ALA A 156 -15.86 11.37 -49.55
CA ALA A 156 -15.07 11.82 -50.69
C ALA A 156 -14.95 10.78 -51.81
N ARG A 157 -15.07 9.47 -51.51
CA ARG A 157 -14.97 8.38 -52.49
C ARG A 157 -16.29 7.98 -53.17
N GLY A 158 -17.42 8.50 -52.71
CA GLY A 158 -18.76 8.18 -53.25
C GLY A 158 -19.31 9.20 -54.24
N ARG A 159 -18.47 10.07 -54.81
CA ARG A 159 -18.86 11.20 -55.67
C ARG A 159 -18.20 11.17 -57.07
N GLU A 160 -17.93 9.98 -57.58
CA GLU A 160 -17.52 9.75 -58.98
C GLU A 160 -18.60 8.97 -59.73
#